data_AF-A0A2D4N2D0-F1
#
_entry.id   AF-A0A2D4N2D0-F1
#
_cell.length_a   1.000
_cell.length_b   1.000
_cell.length_c   1.000
_cell.angle_alpha   90.00
_cell.angle_beta   90.00
_cell.angle_gamma   90.00
#
_symmetry.space_group_name_H-M   'P 1'
#
loop_
_entity.id
_entity.type
_entity.pdbx_description
1 polymer ?
#
loop_
_entity_poly.entity_id
_entity_poly.type
_entity_poly.pdbx_seq_one_letter_code
_entity_poly.pdbx_strand_id
1 'polypeptide(L)'
;QQAEAVHFQTVLLPKFFSSFFGNWTPTRQNSWLKLLHINTTAQLESPGYDGPFLPPEKLTLRDLGVDRTPTPLQTDVNAVLAKVAGDEAKVRFNVYTPFGWKLDAEMLLDSENNPLPVAEQDDLSV
;
A
#
# COMPACT_ATOMS: atom_id res chain seq x y z
N GLN A 1 7.60 11.59 -18.34
CA GLN A 1 6.56 12.63 -18.18
C GLN A 1 5.83 12.33 -16.88
N GLN A 2 5.76 13.29 -15.95
CA GLN A 2 5.03 13.14 -14.68
C GLN A 2 3.59 13.65 -14.86
N ALA A 3 2.63 13.07 -14.15
CA ALA A 3 1.24 13.51 -14.23
C ALA A 3 1.05 14.86 -13.54
N GLU A 4 0.42 15.80 -14.24
CA GLU A 4 -0.01 17.08 -13.66
C GLU A 4 -1.22 16.93 -12.71
N ALA A 5 -1.39 17.90 -11.80
CA ALA A 5 -2.49 17.94 -10.82
C ALA A 5 -3.87 17.68 -11.44
N VAL A 6 -4.15 18.26 -12.61
CA VAL A 6 -5.44 18.10 -13.32
C VAL A 6 -5.76 16.65 -13.67
N HIS A 7 -4.74 15.82 -13.92
CA HIS A 7 -4.93 14.40 -14.20
C HIS A 7 -5.37 13.63 -12.95
N PHE A 8 -4.77 13.91 -11.80
CA PHE A 8 -5.18 13.36 -10.51
C PHE A 8 -6.62 13.76 -10.18
N GLN A 9 -6.94 15.06 -10.29
CA GLN A 9 -8.29 15.57 -10.00
C GLN A 9 -9.36 14.86 -10.84
N THR A 10 -9.08 14.62 -12.12
CA THR A 10 -10.05 14.02 -13.04
C THR A 10 -10.56 12.66 -12.57
N VAL A 11 -9.68 11.82 -12.00
CA VAL A 11 -10.01 10.46 -11.58
C VAL A 11 -10.29 10.33 -10.09
N LEU A 12 -9.84 11.29 -9.27
CA LEU A 12 -10.11 11.32 -7.82
C LEU A 12 -11.37 12.14 -7.46
N LEU A 13 -12.03 12.76 -8.44
CA LEU A 13 -13.32 13.43 -8.22
C LEU A 13 -14.40 12.42 -7.78
N PRO A 14 -15.26 12.77 -6.81
CA PRO A 14 -16.34 11.90 -6.35
C PRO A 14 -17.24 11.35 -7.44
N LYS A 15 -17.58 12.19 -8.43
CA LYS A 15 -18.40 11.78 -9.58
C LYS A 15 -17.77 10.66 -10.41
N PHE A 16 -16.44 10.58 -10.43
CA PHE A 16 -15.71 9.57 -11.18
C PHE A 16 -15.61 8.29 -10.36
N PHE A 17 -15.03 8.35 -9.16
CA PHE A 17 -14.81 7.13 -8.38
C PHE A 17 -16.14 6.51 -7.89
N SER A 18 -17.24 7.28 -7.81
CA SER A 18 -18.54 6.74 -7.38
C SER A 18 -19.08 5.66 -8.31
N SER A 19 -18.71 5.67 -9.60
CA SER A 19 -19.18 4.66 -10.56
C SER A 19 -18.60 3.27 -10.30
N PHE A 20 -17.57 3.16 -9.46
CA PHE A 20 -16.95 1.88 -9.12
C PHE A 20 -17.70 1.14 -8.00
N PHE A 21 -18.53 1.83 -7.20
CA PHE A 21 -19.32 1.21 -6.12
C PHE A 21 -20.50 0.36 -6.63
N GLY A 22 -20.97 -0.56 -5.78
CA GLY A 22 -22.22 -1.28 -5.97
C GLY A 22 -22.12 -2.64 -6.70
N ASN A 23 -20.94 -3.04 -7.19
CA ASN A 23 -20.69 -4.40 -7.70
C ASN A 23 -19.18 -4.67 -7.75
N TRP A 24 -18.62 -5.44 -6.82
CA TRP A 24 -17.17 -5.68 -6.73
C TRP A 24 -16.71 -6.88 -7.55
N THR A 25 -16.85 -6.79 -8.87
CA THR A 25 -16.22 -7.77 -9.77
C THR A 25 -14.68 -7.68 -9.68
N PRO A 26 -13.93 -8.74 -10.02
CA PRO A 26 -12.47 -8.69 -10.03
C PRO A 26 -11.89 -7.52 -10.84
N THR A 27 -12.51 -7.18 -11.97
CA THR A 27 -12.13 -6.02 -12.79
C THR A 27 -12.28 -4.70 -12.03
N ARG A 28 -13.37 -4.55 -11.25
CA ARG A 28 -13.62 -3.34 -10.46
C ARG A 28 -12.73 -3.25 -9.23
N GLN A 29 -12.43 -4.37 -8.57
CA GLN A 29 -11.41 -4.42 -7.51
C GLN A 29 -10.05 -3.97 -8.02
N ASN A 30 -9.60 -4.50 -9.17
CA ASN A 30 -8.35 -4.08 -9.81
C ASN A 30 -8.37 -2.59 -10.22
N SER A 31 -9.51 -2.07 -10.65
CA SER A 31 -9.64 -0.65 -10.98
C SER A 31 -9.57 0.23 -9.73
N TRP A 32 -10.14 -0.23 -8.61
CA TRP A 32 -10.03 0.45 -7.32
C TRP A 32 -8.60 0.45 -6.79
N LEU A 33 -7.86 -0.66 -6.93
CA LEU A 33 -6.42 -0.71 -6.62
C LEU A 33 -5.65 0.35 -7.41
N LYS A 34 -5.92 0.49 -8.71
CA LYS A 34 -5.31 1.57 -9.51
C LYS A 34 -5.65 2.97 -8.99
N LEU A 35 -6.90 3.19 -8.54
CA LEU A 35 -7.28 4.46 -7.94
C LEU A 35 -6.55 4.70 -6.61
N LEU A 36 -6.35 3.67 -5.78
CA LEU A 36 -5.52 3.77 -4.56
C LEU A 36 -4.08 4.16 -4.90
N HIS A 37 -3.48 3.54 -5.92
CA HIS A 37 -2.12 3.92 -6.35
C HIS A 37 -2.07 5.40 -6.75
N ILE A 38 -3.01 5.84 -7.59
CA ILE A 38 -3.10 7.22 -8.07
C ILE A 38 -3.29 8.19 -6.91
N ASN A 39 -4.17 7.86 -5.95
CA ASN A 39 -4.40 8.65 -4.75
C ASN A 39 -3.13 8.81 -3.92
N THR A 40 -2.44 7.71 -3.65
CA THR A 40 -1.23 7.71 -2.84
C THR A 40 -0.08 8.44 -3.54
N THR A 41 0.08 8.29 -4.85
CA THR A 41 1.01 9.10 -5.65
C THR A 41 0.66 10.59 -5.57
N ALA A 42 -0.63 10.96 -5.65
CA ALA A 42 -1.03 12.36 -5.51
C ALA A 42 -0.70 12.93 -4.13
N GLN A 43 -0.85 12.13 -3.06
CA GLN A 43 -0.54 12.53 -1.67
C GLN A 43 0.96 12.65 -1.39
N LEU A 44 1.76 11.68 -1.85
CA LEU A 44 3.17 11.57 -1.44
C LEU A 44 4.15 12.15 -2.46
N GLU A 45 3.77 12.21 -3.74
CA GLU A 45 4.70 12.49 -4.85
C GLU A 45 4.30 13.70 -5.72
N SER A 46 3.18 14.38 -5.41
CA SER A 46 2.73 15.58 -6.12
C SER A 46 2.68 16.81 -5.20
N PRO A 47 3.78 17.58 -5.09
CA PRO A 47 3.80 18.82 -4.31
C PRO A 47 2.69 19.79 -4.74
N GLY A 48 1.95 20.34 -3.76
CA GLY A 48 0.89 21.32 -4.00
C GLY A 48 -0.43 20.74 -4.51
N TYR A 49 -0.61 19.41 -4.46
CA TYR A 49 -1.90 18.78 -4.73
C TYR A 49 -2.77 18.77 -3.46
N ASP A 50 -3.83 19.58 -3.45
CA ASP A 50 -4.73 19.72 -2.28
C ASP A 50 -6.02 18.89 -2.41
N GLY A 51 -6.05 17.95 -3.37
CA GLY A 51 -7.20 17.07 -3.60
C GLY A 51 -7.96 17.32 -4.90
N PRO A 52 -9.05 16.57 -5.12
CA PRO A 52 -9.70 15.65 -4.19
C PRO A 52 -8.91 14.34 -3.93
N PHE A 53 -9.22 13.67 -2.82
CA PHE A 53 -8.67 12.37 -2.43
C PHE A 53 -9.75 11.29 -2.35
N LEU A 54 -9.34 10.03 -2.40
CA LEU A 54 -10.24 8.92 -2.09
C LEU A 54 -10.58 8.91 -0.59
N PRO A 55 -11.82 8.55 -0.24
CA PRO A 55 -12.21 8.37 1.15
C PRO A 55 -11.57 7.09 1.75
N PRO A 56 -11.00 7.16 2.97
CA PRO A 56 -10.27 6.05 3.59
C PRO A 56 -11.16 4.85 3.96
N GLU A 57 -12.44 5.08 4.23
CA GLU A 57 -13.35 4.11 4.85
C GLU A 57 -14.03 3.13 3.87
N LYS A 58 -13.77 3.23 2.57
CA LYS A 58 -14.67 2.59 1.59
C LYS A 58 -14.39 1.12 1.29
N LEU A 59 -13.14 0.67 1.40
CA LEU A 59 -12.75 -0.72 1.20
C LEU A 59 -11.42 -1.01 1.88
N THR A 60 -11.31 -2.15 2.53
CA THR A 60 -10.03 -2.67 3.02
C THR A 60 -9.26 -3.35 1.88
N LEU A 61 -7.94 -3.47 2.01
CA LEU A 61 -7.14 -4.24 1.05
C LEU A 61 -7.53 -5.72 1.02
N ARG A 62 -8.06 -6.24 2.13
CA ARG A 62 -8.69 -7.55 2.18
C ARG A 62 -9.90 -7.64 1.25
N ASP A 63 -10.78 -6.63 1.24
CA ASP A 63 -11.95 -6.59 0.35
C ASP A 63 -11.56 -6.55 -1.14
N LEU A 64 -10.33 -6.10 -1.44
CA LEU A 64 -9.76 -6.05 -2.77
C LEU A 64 -8.99 -7.33 -3.17
N GLY A 65 -8.99 -8.36 -2.33
CA GLY A 65 -8.27 -9.62 -2.61
C GLY A 65 -6.74 -9.49 -2.56
N VAL A 66 -6.24 -8.46 -1.87
CA VAL A 66 -4.81 -8.26 -1.60
C VAL A 66 -4.37 -9.14 -0.43
N ASP A 67 -5.25 -9.37 0.55
CA ASP A 67 -4.97 -10.32 1.63
C ASP A 67 -5.03 -11.75 1.08
N ARG A 68 -3.87 -12.41 1.10
CA ARG A 68 -3.67 -13.77 0.60
C ARG A 68 -2.91 -14.58 1.62
N THR A 69 -3.23 -15.87 1.70
CA THR A 69 -2.48 -16.84 2.47
C THR A 69 -1.06 -16.95 1.90
N PRO A 70 -0.01 -16.92 2.75
CA PRO A 70 1.36 -17.12 2.30
C PRO A 70 1.52 -18.45 1.55
N THR A 71 2.25 -18.41 0.44
CA THR A 71 2.69 -19.60 -0.27
C THR A 71 3.80 -20.32 0.52
N PRO A 72 4.08 -21.61 0.26
CA PRO A 72 5.19 -22.32 0.90
C PRO A 72 6.53 -21.61 0.74
N LEU A 73 6.80 -21.09 -0.47
CA LEU A 73 8.02 -20.31 -0.73
C LEU A 73 8.09 -19.04 0.12
N GLN A 74 6.99 -18.29 0.25
CA GLN A 74 6.95 -17.10 1.11
C GLN A 74 7.19 -17.47 2.57
N THR A 75 6.63 -18.58 3.04
CA THR A 75 6.87 -19.09 4.40
C THR A 75 8.35 -19.40 4.63
N ASP A 76 9.00 -20.07 3.68
CA ASP A 76 10.43 -20.41 3.78
C ASP A 76 11.32 -19.16 3.74
N VAL A 77 11.02 -18.21 2.85
CA VAL A 77 11.71 -16.92 2.77
C VAL A 77 11.54 -16.13 4.07
N ASN A 78 10.33 -16.07 4.62
CA ASN A 78 10.05 -15.37 5.88
C ASN A 78 10.83 -15.99 7.04
N ALA A 79 10.96 -17.32 7.09
CA ALA A 79 11.75 -18.00 8.10
C ALA A 79 13.26 -17.68 7.99
N VAL A 80 13.78 -17.52 6.77
CA VAL A 80 15.17 -17.08 6.55
C VAL A 80 15.34 -15.63 6.98
N LEU A 81 14.43 -14.74 6.60
CA LEU A 81 14.48 -13.32 6.97
C LEU A 81 14.41 -13.11 8.47
N ALA A 82 13.56 -13.87 9.19
CA ALA A 82 13.49 -13.81 10.66
C ALA A 82 14.83 -14.21 11.31
N LYS A 83 15.52 -15.23 10.77
CA LYS A 83 16.85 -15.64 11.24
C LYS A 83 17.91 -14.57 10.96
N VAL A 84 17.87 -13.94 9.78
CA VAL A 84 18.79 -12.85 9.41
C VAL A 84 18.57 -11.61 10.29
N ALA A 85 17.31 -11.28 10.59
CA ALA A 85 16.96 -10.17 11.46
C ALA A 85 17.51 -10.36 12.89
N GLY A 86 17.51 -11.60 13.38
CA GLY A 86 17.97 -11.97 14.72
C GLY A 86 17.03 -11.53 15.86
N ASP A 87 16.07 -10.66 15.56
CA ASP A 87 15.06 -10.12 16.46
C ASP A 87 13.81 -9.75 15.65
N GLU A 88 12.63 -10.09 16.16
CA GLU A 88 11.33 -9.79 15.53
C GLU A 88 11.08 -8.28 15.43
N ALA A 89 11.65 -7.47 16.33
CA ALA A 89 11.56 -6.01 16.26
C ALA A 89 12.23 -5.42 15.01
N LYS A 90 13.07 -6.19 14.31
CA LYS A 90 13.87 -5.72 13.16
C LYS A 90 13.30 -6.14 11.81
N VAL A 91 12.16 -6.84 11.78
CA VAL A 91 11.51 -7.28 10.55
C VAL A 91 9.99 -7.24 10.72
N ARG A 92 9.28 -6.64 9.78
CA ARG A 92 7.81 -6.74 9.72
C ARG A 92 7.43 -7.62 8.55
N PHE A 93 6.42 -8.47 8.75
CA PHE A 93 5.86 -9.33 7.72
C PHE A 93 4.43 -8.91 7.39
N ASN A 94 3.94 -9.27 6.20
CA ASN A 94 2.56 -8.99 5.77
C ASN A 94 2.20 -7.48 5.82
N VAL A 95 3.12 -6.63 5.37
CA VAL A 95 3.00 -5.17 5.50
C VAL A 95 2.09 -4.62 4.41
N TYR A 96 1.00 -3.99 4.80
CA TYR A 96 0.09 -3.30 3.89
C TYR A 96 0.60 -1.91 3.57
N THR A 97 0.75 -1.60 2.29
CA THR A 97 1.18 -0.27 1.84
C THR A 97 -0.02 0.62 1.51
N PRO A 98 0.09 1.95 1.64
CA PRO A 98 -0.93 2.88 1.16
C PRO A 98 -1.18 2.78 -0.36
N PHE A 99 -0.25 2.18 -1.12
CA PHE A 99 -0.42 1.86 -2.54
C PHE A 99 -1.27 0.61 -2.77
N GLY A 100 -1.89 0.03 -1.75
CA GLY A 100 -2.76 -1.15 -1.91
C GLY A 100 -2.02 -2.43 -2.23
N TRP A 101 -0.73 -2.53 -1.89
CA TRP A 101 0.05 -3.76 -1.98
C TRP A 101 0.27 -4.36 -0.60
N LYS A 102 0.50 -5.67 -0.57
CA LYS A 102 0.98 -6.37 0.63
C LYS A 102 2.41 -6.81 0.34
N LEU A 103 3.36 -6.26 1.08
CA LEU A 103 4.74 -6.72 1.08
C LEU A 103 4.82 -7.98 1.93
N ASP A 104 5.62 -8.94 1.47
CA ASP A 104 5.87 -10.17 2.24
C ASP A 104 6.64 -9.83 3.52
N ALA A 105 7.65 -8.97 3.40
CA ALA A 105 8.44 -8.47 4.51
C ALA A 105 9.04 -7.09 4.22
N GLU A 106 9.40 -6.37 5.28
CA GLU A 106 10.28 -5.20 5.23
C GLU A 106 11.26 -5.19 6.41
N MET A 107 12.43 -4.61 6.19
CA MET A 107 13.52 -4.51 7.15
C MET A 107 14.25 -3.19 6.93
N LEU A 108 14.58 -2.50 8.02
CA LEU A 108 15.42 -1.32 7.98
C LEU A 108 16.88 -1.76 8.18
N LEU A 109 17.77 -1.29 7.30
CA LEU A 109 19.20 -1.59 7.37
C LEU A 109 19.99 -0.31 7.60
N ASP A 110 21.08 -0.41 8.36
CA ASP A 110 22.09 0.65 8.41
C ASP A 110 23.00 0.64 7.17
N SER A 111 23.97 1.56 7.11
CA SER A 111 24.94 1.64 6.01
C SER A 111 25.88 0.44 5.89
N GLU A 112 25.94 -0.42 6.92
CA GLU A 112 26.74 -1.64 6.96
C GLU A 112 25.89 -2.89 6.67
N ASN A 113 24.60 -2.73 6.39
CA ASN A 113 23.59 -3.78 6.19
C ASN A 113 23.21 -4.55 7.45
N ASN A 114 23.40 -3.97 8.64
CA ASN A 114 22.90 -4.57 9.87
C ASN A 114 21.40 -4.24 10.04
N PRO A 115 20.57 -5.23 10.43
CA PRO A 115 19.16 -4.98 10.72
C PRO A 115 18.97 -4.07 11.94
N LEU A 116 18.15 -3.02 11.76
CA LEU A 116 17.73 -2.07 12.78
C LEU A 116 16.27 -2.33 13.19
N PRO A 117 15.88 -1.99 14.43
CA PRO A 117 14.48 -2.04 14.84
C PRO A 117 13.61 -1.21 13.90
N VAL A 118 12.59 -1.83 13.34
CA VAL A 118 11.58 -1.12 12.56
C VAL A 118 10.66 -0.47 13.57
N ALA A 119 10.76 0.85 13.73
CA ALA A 119 9.85 1.58 14.61
C ALA A 119 8.41 1.25 14.23
N GLU A 120 7.51 1.16 15.22
CA GLU A 120 6.09 1.33 14.99
C GLU A 120 5.92 2.75 14.43
N GLN A 121 6.02 2.90 13.11
CA GLN A 121 5.41 4.04 12.45
C GLN A 121 3.91 3.83 12.65
N ASP A 122 3.41 4.42 13.73
CA ASP A 122 2.01 4.76 13.89
C ASP A 122 1.50 5.25 12.53
N ASP A 123 0.33 4.72 12.17
CA ASP A 123 -0.44 5.02 10.98
C ASP A 123 -0.01 6.34 10.34
N LEU A 124 0.46 6.26 9.10
CA LEU A 124 0.44 7.40 8.19
C LEU A 124 -1.01 7.86 8.09
N SER A 125 -1.39 8.67 9.07
CA SER A 125 -2.53 9.56 9.10
C SER A 125 -2.21 10.64 8.08
N VAL A 126 -2.46 10.29 6.82
CA VAL A 126 -2.66 11.24 5.74
C VAL A 126 -4.12 11.65 5.76
#